data_AF-A0A6I1F9F7-F1
#
_entry.id   AF-A0A6I1F9F7-F1
#
_cell.length_a   1.000
_cell.length_b   1.000
_cell.length_c   1.000
_cell.angle_alpha   90.00
_cell.angle_beta   90.00
_cell.angle_gamma   90.00
#
_symmetry.space_group_name_H-M   'P 1'
#
loop_
_entity.id
_entity.type
_entity.pdbx_description
1 polymer ?
#
loop_
_entity_poly.entity_id
_entity_poly.type
_entity_poly.pdbx_seq_one_letter_code
_entity_poly.pdbx_strand_id
1 'polypeptide(L)' 'MKAYVRSNGIVLTGKAWEIRYMLKKYRKNYIFVKDWIETQNKGSKNEKQSL' A
#
# COMPACT_ATOMS: atom_id res chain seq x y z
N MET A 1 7.51 -11.13 -1.08
CA MET A 1 7.42 -9.79 -0.46
C MET A 1 6.06 -9.59 0.24
N LYS A 2 6.01 -9.00 1.45
CA LYS A 2 4.78 -8.60 2.17
C LYS A 2 4.73 -7.08 2.34
N ALA A 3 3.56 -6.48 2.17
CA ALA A 3 3.32 -5.05 2.35
C ALA A 3 2.34 -4.81 3.50
N TYR A 4 2.71 -3.95 4.44
CA TYR A 4 1.88 -3.56 5.57
C TYR A 4 1.60 -2.06 5.49
N VAL A 5 0.34 -1.71 5.25
CA VAL A 5 -0.10 -0.32 5.25
C VAL A 5 -0.52 0.06 6.67
N ARG A 6 0.06 1.13 7.19
CA ARG A 6 -0.31 1.75 8.47
C ARG A 6 -0.93 3.12 8.18
N SER A 7 -1.50 3.76 9.20
CA SER A 7 -2.13 5.09 9.05
C SER A 7 -1.17 6.16 8.51
N ASN A 8 0.11 6.09 8.89
CA ASN A 8 1.09 7.14 8.60
C ASN A 8 2.25 6.66 7.72
N GLY A 9 2.18 5.44 7.17
CA GLY A 9 3.30 4.90 6.40
C GLY A 9 3.07 3.48 5.90
N ILE A 10 4.03 2.98 5.13
CA ILE A 10 3.99 1.65 4.52
C ILE A 10 5.30 0.92 4.83
N VAL A 11 5.19 -0.33 5.28
CA VAL A 11 6.32 -1.20 5.53
C VAL A 11 6.33 -2.31 4.49
N LEU A 12 7.40 -2.40 3.69
CA LEU A 12 7.60 -3.47 2.72
C LEU A 12 8.69 -4.41 3.24
N THR A 13 8.40 -5.71 3.29
CA THR A 13 9.38 -6.73 3.72
C THR A 13 9.60 -7.78 2.63
N GLY A 14 10.85 -8.11 2.34
CA GLY A 14 11.20 -9.06 1.28
C GLY A 14 12.62 -8.84 0.76
N LYS A 15 12.95 -9.51 -0.35
CA LYS A 15 14.23 -9.31 -1.04
C LYS A 15 14.30 -7.90 -1.59
N ALA A 16 15.48 -7.30 -1.57
CA ALA A 16 15.69 -5.92 -2.00
C ALA A 16 15.15 -5.63 -3.42
N TRP A 17 15.30 -6.59 -4.35
CA TRP A 17 14.80 -6.43 -5.71
C TRP A 17 13.26 -6.44 -5.79
N GLU A 18 12.58 -7.23 -4.94
CA GLU A 18 11.11 -7.26 -4.90
C GLU A 18 10.57 -5.91 -4.40
N ILE A 19 11.23 -5.34 -3.39
CA ILE A 19 10.89 -4.01 -2.85
C ILE A 19 11.06 -2.95 -3.93
N ARG A 20 12.20 -2.96 -4.65
CA ARG A 20 12.45 -2.02 -5.75
C ARG A 20 11.42 -2.15 -6.87
N TYR A 21 11.07 -3.37 -7.26
CA TYR A 21 10.06 -3.63 -8.27
C TYR A 21 8.69 -3.06 -7.86
N MET A 22 8.31 -3.26 -6.59
CA MET A 22 7.01 -2.82 -6.09
C MET A 22 6.90 -1.31 -5.93
N LEU A 23 7.97 -0.65 -5.48
CA LEU A 23 8.03 0.81 -5.49
C LEU A 23 7.89 1.39 -6.91
N LYS A 24 8.55 0.78 -7.91
CA LYS A 24 8.39 1.17 -9.31
C LYS A 24 6.96 0.97 -9.82
N LYS A 25 6.31 -0.12 -9.43
CA LYS A 25 4.92 -0.43 -9.80
C LYS A 25 3.97 0.63 -9.23
N TYR A 26 4.07 0.94 -7.95
CA TYR A 26 3.16 1.88 -7.27
C TYR A 26 3.40 3.33 -7.64
N ARG A 27 4.64 3.72 -8.02
CA ARG A 27 4.92 5.05 -8.57
C ARG A 27 4.07 5.39 -9.80
N LYS A 28 3.66 4.40 -10.59
CA LYS A 28 2.78 4.64 -11.75
C LYS A 28 1.36 5.04 -11.35
N ASN A 29 0.92 4.58 -10.18
CA ASN A 29 -0.46 4.75 -9.71
C ASN A 29 -0.58 5.91 -8.71
N TYR A 30 0.50 6.23 -7.98
CA TYR A 30 0.50 7.20 -6.90
C TYR A 30 1.73 8.10 -7.01
N ILE A 31 1.50 9.41 -6.97
CA ILE A 31 2.56 10.42 -6.88
C ILE A 31 3.04 10.52 -5.42
N PHE A 32 2.10 10.52 -4.46
CA PHE A 32 2.39 10.61 -3.04
C PHE A 32 2.09 9.31 -2.30
N VAL A 33 2.88 9.03 -1.25
CA VAL A 33 2.64 7.91 -0.33
C VAL A 33 1.29 8.06 0.39
N LYS A 34 0.85 9.30 0.65
CA LYS A 34 -0.46 9.60 1.24
C LYS A 34 -1.61 9.02 0.41
N ASP A 35 -1.59 9.23 -0.91
CA ASP A 35 -2.63 8.74 -1.82
C ASP A 35 -2.68 7.21 -1.85
N TRP A 36 -1.50 6.58 -1.76
CA TRP A 36 -1.38 5.14 -1.68
C TRP A 36 -2.02 4.61 -0.38
N ILE A 37 -1.71 5.22 0.77
CA ILE A 37 -2.29 4.85 2.08
C ILE A 37 -3.81 5.04 2.07
N GLU A 38 -4.30 6.19 1.59
CA GLU A 38 -5.73 6.49 1.54
C GLU A 38 -6.51 5.51 0.67
N THR A 39 -5.95 5.11 -0.48
CA THR A 39 -6.61 4.16 -1.38
C THR A 39 -6.77 2.78 -0.73
N GLN A 40 -5.76 2.32 0.00
CA GLN A 40 -5.80 1.03 0.70
C GLN A 40 -6.73 1.07 1.93
N ASN A 41 -6.84 2.21 2.61
CA ASN A 41 -7.77 2.42 3.71
C ASN A 41 -9.24 2.55 3.25
N LYS A 42 -9.48 2.95 2.00
CA LYS A 42 -10.85 2.97 1.43
C LYS A 42 -11.34 1.56 1.09
N GLY A 43 -10.46 0.69 0.62
CA GLY A 43 -10.78 -0.71 0.31
C GLY A 43 -11.24 -1.54 1.52
N SER A 44 -10.72 -1.26 2.71
CA SER A 44 -11.06 -1.98 3.95
C SER A 44 -12.35 -1.52 4.65
N LYS A 45 -12.95 -0.40 4.21
CA LYS A 45 -14.26 0.05 4.73
C LYS A 45 -15.45 -0.69 4.14
N ASN A 46 -15.31 -1.25 2.93
CA ASN A 46 -16.39 -1.98 2.27
C ASN A 46 -16.61 -3.39 2.84
N GLU A 47 -15.68 -3.92 3.62
CA GLU A 47 -15.78 -5.27 4.23
C GLU A 47 -16.40 -5.25 5.64
N LYS A 48 -16.55 -4.06 6.25
CA LYS A 48 -17.10 -3.90 7.61
C LYS A 48 -18.54 -3.38 7.65
N GLN A 49 -19.20 -3.24 6.50
CA GLN A 49 -20.61 -2.81 6.40
C GLN A 49 -21.59 -3.95 6.06
N SER A 50 -21.12 -5.19 6.01
CA SER A 50 -21.97 -6.38 5.81
C SER A 50 -21.81 -7.38 6.96
N LEU A 51 -22.10 -6.95 8.19
CA LEU A 51 -22.35 -7.81 9.35
C LEU A 51 -23.26 -7.07 10.34
#